data_AF-A0A2J8JKU3-F1
#
_entry.id   AF-A0A2J8JKU3-F1
#
_cell.length_a   1.000
_cell.length_b   1.000
_cell.length_c   1.000
_cell.angle_alpha   90.00
_cell.angle_beta   90.00
_cell.angle_gamma   90.00
#
_symmetry.space_group_name_H-M   'P 1'
#
loop_
_entity.id
_entity.type
_entity.pdbx_description
1 polymer ?
#
loop_
_entity_poly.entity_id
_entity_poly.type
_entity_poly.pdbx_seq_one_letter_code
_entity_poly.pdbx_strand_id
1 'polypeptide(L)'
;MRSAFSFSVWRTSRWVTKFDSRKTSLEDFHLDEERTVRVPMMSDPKAVLRYGLDSDLSCKIAQLPLTGSTSIIFFLPLKVTQNLTLIEESLTSEFIHDIDRELKTVQAVLTVPKLKLSYEGEVTKSLQEMKLQSLFDS
;
A
#
# COMPACT_ATOMS: atom_id res chain seq x y z
N MET A 1 -22.21 -9.48 31.18
CA MET A 1 -22.73 -8.91 29.93
C MET A 1 -21.64 -9.11 28.88
N ARG A 2 -21.88 -9.84 27.78
CA ARG A 2 -20.86 -10.01 26.72
C ARG A 2 -21.06 -8.90 25.69
N SER A 3 -20.07 -8.02 25.55
CA SER A 3 -20.09 -6.93 24.57
C SER A 3 -19.42 -7.39 23.27
N ALA A 4 -20.01 -7.04 22.13
CA ALA A 4 -19.43 -7.28 20.81
C ALA A 4 -19.25 -5.92 20.10
N PHE A 5 -18.07 -5.70 19.53
CA PHE A 5 -17.76 -4.51 18.74
C PHE A 5 -17.65 -4.89 17.26
N SER A 6 -18.37 -4.17 16.41
CA SER A 6 -18.32 -4.34 14.96
C SER A 6 -17.91 -3.01 14.34
N PHE A 7 -16.86 -3.03 13.53
CA PHE A 7 -16.37 -1.87 12.78
C PHE A 7 -16.40 -2.20 11.29
N SER A 8 -16.98 -1.30 10.51
CA SER A 8 -17.06 -1.44 9.06
C SER A 8 -16.73 -0.10 8.40
N VAL A 9 -15.73 -0.13 7.50
CA VAL A 9 -15.27 1.04 6.75
C VAL A 9 -15.36 0.71 5.27
N TRP A 10 -16.05 1.56 4.51
CA TRP A 10 -16.05 1.51 3.05
C TRP A 10 -15.50 2.83 2.52
N ARG A 11 -14.55 2.76 1.57
CA ARG A 11 -13.99 3.96 0.95
C ARG A 11 -13.68 3.70 -0.51
N THR A 12 -14.19 4.59 -1.37
CA THR A 12 -13.76 4.67 -2.77
C THR A 12 -12.97 5.96 -2.94
N SER A 13 -11.72 5.84 -3.38
CA SER A 13 -10.84 6.98 -3.60
C SER A 13 -10.57 7.14 -5.11
N ARG A 14 -10.34 8.38 -5.53
CA ARG A 14 -9.97 8.70 -6.92
C ARG A 14 -8.57 9.29 -6.95
N TRP A 15 -7.76 8.90 -7.92
CA TRP A 15 -6.49 9.55 -8.19
C TRP A 15 -6.71 11.01 -8.59
N VAL A 16 -5.82 11.92 -8.16
CA VAL A 16 -5.82 13.32 -8.64
C VAL A 16 -5.59 13.35 -10.15
N THR A 17 -4.53 12.68 -10.60
CA THR A 17 -4.27 12.45 -12.02
C THR A 17 -4.91 11.12 -12.42
N LYS A 18 -5.91 11.17 -13.31
CA LYS A 18 -6.62 9.96 -13.76
C LYS A 18 -5.76 9.19 -14.76
N PHE A 19 -5.71 7.87 -14.59
CA PHE A 19 -5.20 6.97 -15.61
C PHE A 19 -6.14 6.91 -16.82
N ASP A 20 -5.59 6.88 -18.03
CA ASP A 20 -6.36 6.63 -19.25
C ASP A 20 -6.81 5.17 -19.26
N SER A 21 -8.12 4.93 -19.24
CA SER A 21 -8.69 3.59 -19.22
C SER A 21 -8.31 2.77 -20.46
N ARG A 22 -8.03 3.43 -21.59
CA ARG A 22 -7.59 2.77 -22.83
C ARG A 22 -6.14 2.25 -22.74
N LYS A 23 -5.36 2.76 -21.78
CA LYS A 23 -4.01 2.29 -21.48
C LYS A 23 -3.97 1.27 -20.34
N THR A 24 -5.14 0.78 -19.91
CA THR A 24 -5.22 -0.32 -18.95
C THR A 24 -5.20 -1.64 -19.71
N SER A 25 -4.18 -2.46 -19.47
CA SER A 25 -3.97 -3.76 -20.14
C SER A 25 -3.71 -4.85 -19.11
N LEU A 26 -3.92 -6.11 -19.51
CA LEU A 26 -3.51 -7.27 -18.71
C LEU A 26 -1.99 -7.45 -18.84
N GLU A 27 -1.27 -7.21 -17.75
CA GLU A 27 0.18 -7.36 -17.66
C GLU A 27 0.53 -8.39 -16.59
N ASP A 28 1.77 -8.86 -16.63
CA ASP A 28 2.31 -9.82 -15.68
C ASP A 28 2.55 -9.16 -14.30
N PHE A 29 2.15 -9.86 -13.24
CA PHE A 29 2.43 -9.55 -11.85
C PHE A 29 3.07 -10.77 -11.20
N HIS A 30 4.31 -10.60 -10.74
CA HIS A 30 5.08 -11.67 -10.12
C HIS A 30 4.69 -11.79 -8.65
N LEU A 31 4.12 -12.96 -8.28
CA LEU A 31 3.78 -13.28 -6.89
C LEU A 31 5.02 -13.65 -6.08
N ASP A 32 6.00 -14.25 -6.77
CA ASP A 32 7.36 -14.58 -6.33
C ASP A 32 8.23 -14.87 -7.57
N GLU A 33 9.40 -15.47 -7.39
CA GLU A 33 10.35 -15.78 -8.47
C GLU A 33 9.83 -16.81 -9.48
N GLU A 34 8.85 -17.65 -9.10
CA GLU A 34 8.36 -18.77 -9.94
C GLU A 34 6.96 -18.51 -10.49
N ARG A 35 6.11 -17.80 -9.73
CA ARG A 35 4.69 -17.65 -10.01
C ARG A 35 4.37 -16.27 -10.55
N THR A 36 3.71 -16.26 -11.72
CA THR A 36 3.24 -15.03 -12.37
C THR A 36 1.76 -15.13 -12.69
N VAL A 37 1.02 -14.05 -12.44
CA VAL A 37 -0.40 -13.93 -12.79
C VAL A 37 -0.61 -12.69 -13.65
N ARG A 38 -1.63 -12.69 -14.50
CA ARG A 38 -1.98 -11.52 -15.31
C ARG A 38 -3.06 -10.70 -14.63
N VAL A 39 -2.79 -9.42 -14.42
CA VAL A 39 -3.70 -8.48 -13.74
C VAL A 39 -3.90 -7.22 -14.57
N PRO A 40 -5.05 -6.54 -14.48
CA PRO A 40 -5.26 -5.27 -15.13
C PRO A 40 -4.36 -4.19 -14.51
N MET A 41 -3.34 -3.76 -15.24
CA MET A 41 -2.42 -2.69 -14.86
C MET A 41 -2.86 -1.38 -15.50
N MET A 42 -3.02 -0.34 -14.68
CA MET A 42 -3.18 1.03 -15.14
C MET A 42 -1.81 1.60 -15.47
N SER A 43 -1.68 2.34 -16.57
CA SER A 43 -0.40 2.89 -17.03
C SER A 43 -0.46 4.39 -17.30
N ASP A 44 0.57 5.10 -16.85
CA ASP A 44 0.86 6.47 -17.25
C ASP A 44 2.37 6.61 -17.57
N PRO A 45 2.75 6.76 -18.85
CA PRO A 45 4.16 6.84 -19.26
C PRO A 45 4.83 8.18 -18.90
N LYS A 46 4.08 9.18 -18.44
CA LYS A 46 4.59 10.49 -18.06
C LYS A 46 4.00 10.95 -16.72
N ALA A 47 3.80 10.00 -15.81
CA ALA A 47 3.26 10.28 -14.49
C ALA A 47 4.19 11.22 -13.71
N VAL A 48 3.60 12.22 -13.07
CA VAL A 48 4.30 13.06 -12.08
C VAL A 48 3.94 12.53 -10.70
N LEU A 49 4.94 12.07 -9.96
CA LEU A 49 4.78 11.50 -8.62
C LEU A 49 5.94 11.91 -7.72
N ARG A 50 5.78 11.70 -6.41
CA ARG A 50 6.88 11.86 -5.46
C ARG A 50 7.57 10.52 -5.26
N TYR A 51 8.88 10.48 -5.39
CA TYR A 51 9.68 9.27 -5.45
C TYR A 51 10.95 9.37 -4.59
N GLY A 52 11.37 8.24 -4.05
CA GLY A 52 12.62 8.06 -3.32
C GLY A 52 13.09 6.62 -3.43
N LEU A 53 14.38 6.41 -3.20
CA LEU A 53 14.98 5.09 -3.07
C LEU A 53 15.55 4.99 -1.67
N ASP A 54 15.05 4.03 -0.90
CA ASP A 54 15.57 3.70 0.41
C ASP A 54 16.57 2.56 0.26
N SER A 55 17.85 2.86 0.53
CA SER A 55 18.93 1.88 0.39
C SER A 55 18.98 0.90 1.56
N ASP A 56 18.60 1.35 2.76
CA ASP A 56 18.60 0.54 3.97
C ASP A 56 17.49 -0.51 3.92
N LEU A 57 16.31 -0.11 3.43
CA LEU A 57 15.19 -1.04 3.19
C LEU A 57 15.24 -1.72 1.82
N SER A 58 16.20 -1.38 0.96
CA SER A 58 16.31 -1.90 -0.41
C SER A 58 14.98 -1.83 -1.18
N CYS A 59 14.30 -0.68 -1.11
CA CYS A 59 12.99 -0.48 -1.73
C CYS A 59 12.85 0.90 -2.39
N LYS A 60 12.05 0.94 -3.46
CA LYS A 60 11.58 2.16 -4.10
C LYS A 60 10.31 2.62 -3.42
N ILE A 61 10.25 3.89 -3.06
CA ILE A 61 9.10 4.49 -2.41
C ILE A 61 8.47 5.49 -3.38
N ALA A 62 7.16 5.34 -3.62
CA ALA A 62 6.41 6.21 -4.51
C ALA A 62 5.12 6.68 -3.82
N GLN A 63 4.87 7.98 -3.84
CA GLN A 63 3.65 8.57 -3.30
C GLN A 63 2.78 9.12 -4.45
N LEU A 64 1.53 8.67 -4.47
CA LEU A 64 0.52 9.08 -5.44
C LEU A 64 -0.65 9.80 -4.73
N PRO A 65 -0.99 11.03 -5.14
CA PRO A 65 -2.07 11.79 -4.52
C PRO A 65 -3.45 11.29 -4.94
N LEU A 66 -4.37 11.28 -3.98
CA LEU A 66 -5.80 11.04 -4.13
C LEU A 66 -6.58 12.34 -3.97
N THR A 67 -7.77 12.39 -4.55
CA THR A 67 -8.72 13.48 -4.32
C THR A 67 -9.08 13.57 -2.83
N GLY A 68 -9.15 14.79 -2.29
CA GLY A 68 -9.50 15.02 -0.88
C GLY A 68 -8.29 14.96 0.06
N SER A 69 -7.17 15.56 -0.32
CA SER A 69 -5.98 15.77 0.52
C SER A 69 -5.41 14.51 1.17
N THR A 70 -5.52 13.37 0.49
CA THR A 70 -4.92 12.10 0.93
C THR A 70 -4.01 11.55 -0.16
N SER A 71 -3.12 10.63 0.19
CA SER A 71 -2.22 9.99 -0.76
C SER A 71 -2.06 8.50 -0.41
N ILE A 72 -1.56 7.73 -1.37
CA ILE A 72 -1.09 6.36 -1.15
C ILE A 72 0.42 6.37 -1.31
N ILE A 73 1.13 5.75 -0.36
CA ILE A 73 2.56 5.50 -0.43
C ILE A 73 2.75 4.02 -0.76
N PHE A 74 3.48 3.73 -1.83
CA PHE A 74 3.85 2.40 -2.27
C PHE A 74 5.29 2.14 -1.85
N PHE A 75 5.51 1.00 -1.21
CA PHE A 75 6.83 0.45 -0.91
C PHE A 75 7.05 -0.73 -1.86
N LEU A 76 7.98 -0.57 -2.80
CA LEU A 76 8.26 -1.57 -3.83
C LEU A 76 9.71 -2.08 -3.67
N PRO A 77 9.91 -3.30 -3.14
CA PRO A 77 11.24 -3.90 -3.03
C PRO A 77 12.00 -3.93 -4.36
N LEU A 78 13.32 -3.85 -4.30
CA LEU A 78 14.17 -3.91 -5.50
C LEU A 78 14.21 -5.30 -6.15
N LYS A 79 13.95 -6.35 -5.37
CA LYS A 79 13.84 -7.74 -5.85
C LYS A 79 12.41 -8.22 -5.66
N VAL A 80 11.96 -9.13 -6.51
CA VAL A 80 10.66 -9.80 -6.32
C VAL A 80 10.77 -10.68 -5.08
N THR A 81 9.99 -10.38 -4.06
CA THR A 81 9.99 -11.11 -2.80
C THR A 81 8.64 -10.95 -2.09
N GLN A 82 8.28 -11.97 -1.30
CA GLN A 82 7.15 -11.89 -0.38
C GLN A 82 7.57 -11.44 1.03
N ASN A 83 8.88 -11.42 1.30
CA ASN A 83 9.41 -10.98 2.59
C ASN A 83 9.48 -9.46 2.61
N LEU A 84 8.52 -8.84 3.33
CA LEU A 84 8.45 -7.41 3.57
C LEU A 84 8.72 -7.04 5.03
N THR A 85 9.22 -7.98 5.85
CA THR A 85 9.32 -7.83 7.31
C THR A 85 10.09 -6.57 7.72
N LEU A 86 11.24 -6.29 7.09
CA LEU A 86 12.02 -5.09 7.38
C LEU A 86 11.25 -3.79 7.09
N ILE A 87 10.45 -3.78 6.03
CA ILE A 87 9.62 -2.64 5.67
C ILE A 87 8.50 -2.51 6.70
N GLU A 88 7.78 -3.60 6.99
CA GLU A 88 6.66 -3.64 7.93
C GLU A 88 7.05 -3.23 9.35
N GLU A 89 8.19 -3.70 9.86
CA GLU A 89 8.73 -3.35 11.18
C GLU A 89 9.15 -1.88 11.27
N SER A 90 9.49 -1.24 10.15
CA SER A 90 9.88 0.17 10.09
C SER A 90 8.69 1.13 10.02
N LEU A 91 7.46 0.61 9.81
CA LEU A 91 6.27 1.46 9.62
C LEU A 91 5.82 2.11 10.93
N THR A 92 6.34 3.31 11.19
CA THR A 92 5.89 4.22 12.26
C THR A 92 5.38 5.53 11.68
N SER A 93 4.62 6.30 12.48
CA SER A 93 4.12 7.62 12.05
C SER A 93 5.26 8.58 11.73
N GLU A 94 6.33 8.52 12.54
CA GLU A 94 7.55 9.32 12.39
C GLU A 94 8.27 8.96 11.09
N PHE A 95 8.44 7.66 10.82
CA PHE A 95 9.06 7.18 9.58
C PHE A 95 8.28 7.61 8.33
N ILE A 96 6.95 7.50 8.35
CA ILE A 96 6.10 7.96 7.25
C ILE A 96 6.19 9.48 7.06
N HIS A 97 6.29 10.25 8.15
CA HIS A 97 6.46 11.70 8.08
C HIS A 97 7.80 12.09 7.46
N ASP A 98 8.88 11.39 7.80
CA ASP A 98 10.20 11.65 7.23
C ASP A 98 10.25 11.28 5.74
N ILE A 99 9.67 10.13 5.35
CA ILE A 99 9.46 9.78 3.93
C ILE A 99 8.72 10.91 3.21
N ASP A 100 7.58 11.36 3.75
CA ASP A 100 6.78 12.41 3.14
C ASP A 100 7.55 13.73 3.02
N ARG A 101 8.60 13.96 3.79
CA ARG A 101 9.47 15.14 3.64
C ARG A 101 10.56 14.91 2.58
N GLU A 102 11.11 13.71 2.50
CA GLU A 102 12.30 13.40 1.70
C GLU A 102 12.00 13.03 0.24
N LEU A 103 10.79 12.53 -0.06
CA LEU A 103 10.42 12.16 -1.43
C LEU A 103 10.47 13.38 -2.37
N LYS A 104 11.06 13.19 -3.54
CA LYS A 104 11.23 14.24 -4.55
C LYS A 104 10.23 14.08 -5.68
N THR A 105 9.67 15.18 -6.14
CA THR A 105 8.80 15.17 -7.33
C THR A 105 9.60 14.84 -8.58
N VAL A 106 9.19 13.80 -9.29
CA VAL A 106 9.82 13.34 -10.54
C VAL A 106 8.77 13.00 -11.58
N GLN A 107 9.19 12.96 -12.85
CA GLN A 107 8.40 12.38 -13.93
C GLN A 107 8.92 10.95 -14.20
N ALA A 108 8.04 9.96 -14.19
CA ALA A 108 8.41 8.56 -14.43
C ALA A 108 7.33 7.80 -15.21
N VAL A 109 7.71 6.64 -15.73
CA VAL A 109 6.77 5.65 -16.27
C VAL A 109 6.17 4.90 -15.09
N LEU A 110 4.87 5.05 -14.89
CA LEU A 110 4.14 4.45 -13.77
C LEU A 110 3.17 3.38 -14.27
N THR A 111 3.25 2.21 -13.65
CA THR A 111 2.30 1.11 -13.82
C THR A 111 1.85 0.62 -12.45
N VAL A 112 0.53 0.56 -12.22
CA VAL A 112 -0.05 0.18 -10.93
C VAL A 112 -1.25 -0.75 -11.16
N PRO A 113 -1.37 -1.87 -10.44
CA PRO A 113 -2.52 -2.76 -10.60
C PRO A 113 -3.80 -2.07 -10.17
N LYS A 114 -4.91 -2.39 -10.83
CA LYS A 114 -6.23 -1.92 -10.41
C LYS A 114 -6.63 -2.65 -9.11
N LEU A 115 -6.63 -1.92 -8.00
CA LEU A 115 -6.94 -2.47 -6.68
C LEU A 115 -8.44 -2.37 -6.35
N LYS A 116 -9.01 -3.49 -5.91
CA LYS A 116 -10.31 -3.57 -5.24
C LYS A 116 -10.20 -4.63 -4.15
N LEU A 117 -10.16 -4.19 -2.89
CA LEU A 117 -9.97 -5.06 -1.74
C LEU A 117 -11.20 -5.00 -0.84
N SER A 118 -11.58 -6.14 -0.29
CA SER A 118 -12.62 -6.29 0.73
C SER A 118 -12.11 -7.27 1.78
N TYR A 119 -12.28 -6.93 3.05
CA TYR A 119 -11.88 -7.78 4.16
C TYR A 119 -13.02 -7.85 5.18
N GLU A 120 -13.32 -9.06 5.62
CA GLU A 120 -14.25 -9.37 6.70
C GLU A 120 -13.57 -10.42 7.59
N GLY A 121 -13.46 -10.15 8.88
CA GLY A 121 -12.77 -11.02 9.81
C GLY A 121 -12.74 -10.47 11.24
N GLU A 122 -12.44 -11.35 12.18
CA GLU A 122 -12.32 -11.03 13.60
C GLU A 122 -10.86 -10.72 13.97
N VAL A 123 -10.62 -9.63 14.70
CA VAL A 123 -9.28 -9.19 15.12
C VAL A 123 -9.01 -9.44 16.61
N THR A 124 -9.91 -10.14 17.31
CA THR A 124 -9.85 -10.38 18.77
C THR A 124 -8.51 -10.96 19.22
N LYS A 125 -8.01 -12.00 18.54
CA LYS A 125 -6.72 -12.64 18.88
C LYS A 125 -5.55 -11.67 18.80
N SER A 126 -5.48 -10.88 17.72
CA SER A 126 -4.44 -9.87 17.54
C SER A 126 -4.50 -8.80 18.65
N LEU A 127 -5.70 -8.36 19.04
CA LEU A 127 -5.87 -7.40 20.13
C LEU A 127 -5.38 -7.97 21.48
N GLN A 128 -5.66 -9.25 21.77
CA GLN A 128 -5.16 -9.91 22.98
C GLN A 128 -3.63 -9.92 23.03
N GLU A 129 -2.97 -10.25 21.91
CA GLU A 129 -1.51 -10.23 21.76
C GLU A 129 -0.92 -8.81 21.88
N MET A 130 -1.69 -7.78 21.54
CA MET A 130 -1.32 -6.37 21.72
C MET A 130 -1.49 -5.85 23.16
N LYS A 131 -1.44 -6.75 24.16
CA LYS A 131 -1.60 -6.46 25.60
C LYS A 131 -2.97 -5.88 25.98
N LEU A 132 -3.99 -6.07 25.15
CA LEU A 132 -5.38 -5.72 25.45
C LEU A 132 -6.20 -6.91 25.96
N GLN A 133 -5.54 -8.01 26.34
CA GLN A 133 -6.19 -9.22 26.84
C GLN A 133 -7.14 -8.96 28.02
N SER A 134 -6.80 -8.00 28.89
CA SER A 134 -7.64 -7.62 30.03
C SER A 134 -9.00 -7.03 29.65
N LEU A 135 -9.20 -6.59 28.39
CA LEU A 135 -10.52 -6.19 27.90
C LEU A 135 -11.45 -7.38 27.62
N PHE A 136 -10.87 -8.58 27.53
CA PHE A 136 -11.58 -9.81 27.19
C PHE A 136 -11.69 -10.78 28.38
N ASP A 137 -10.80 -10.65 29.37
CA ASP A 137 -10.84 -11.40 30.62
C ASP A 137 -11.79 -10.71 31.63
N SER A 138 -12.68 -11.48 32.27
CA SER A 138 -13.67 -10.99 33.25
C SER A 138 -13.19 -11.12 34.69
#